data_AF-A0A3N5IEG7-F1
#
_entry.id   AF-A0A3N5IEG7-F1
#
_cell.length_a   1.000
_cell.length_b   1.000
_cell.length_c   1.000
_cell.angle_alpha   90.00
_cell.angle_beta   90.00
_cell.angle_gamma   90.00
#
_symmetry.space_group_name_H-M   'P 1'
#
loop_
_entity.id
_entity.type
_entity.pdbx_description
1 polymer ?
#
loop_
_entity_poly.entity_id
_entity_poly.type
_entity_poly.pdbx_seq_one_letter_code
_entity_poly.pdbx_strand_id
1 'polypeptide(L)'
;MSLGMLVRGHSVRARLGVGLLLLLATAASAASPVLVEDWSAPPVGTKGIPAGWKGQNWGSPKYDFTVVNTNAQKALHMRSVNEGSTISREIKGQVDLKETPLLEWSWRVTLLPKNGNSCRKATDDQGGQVYVVWPRFPDAVRSQIIGYVWDTTQPAGTICKSEKTGTVTYVVVRSGPADLGRWLTERRNVADDYKQIYGAAPDAPGALSLAIDSNDTNSTAEAFVGALLFRRP
;
A
#
# COMPACT_ATOMS: atom_id res chain seq x y z
N MET A 1 30.46 -77.09 -50.87
CA MET A 1 29.48 -76.13 -51.42
C MET A 1 28.24 -76.20 -50.56
N SER A 2 27.80 -75.07 -49.97
CA SER A 2 26.49 -74.82 -49.31
C SER A 2 26.02 -75.81 -48.22
N LEU A 3 25.21 -75.48 -47.23
CA LEU A 3 24.67 -74.30 -46.56
C LEU A 3 23.76 -74.95 -45.48
N GLY A 4 23.68 -74.47 -44.24
CA GLY A 4 22.72 -75.06 -43.30
C GLY A 4 22.87 -74.67 -41.85
N MET A 5 22.45 -73.45 -41.54
CA MET A 5 22.39 -72.82 -40.23
C MET A 5 21.25 -73.43 -39.37
N LEU A 6 21.48 -73.72 -38.09
CA LEU A 6 20.43 -73.67 -37.06
C LEU A 6 21.02 -73.28 -35.71
N VAL A 7 20.62 -72.11 -35.23
CA VAL A 7 21.07 -71.44 -34.00
C VAL A 7 20.23 -71.95 -32.81
N ARG A 8 20.88 -72.41 -31.73
CA ARG A 8 20.25 -72.73 -30.44
C ARG A 8 20.23 -71.50 -29.54
N GLY A 9 19.02 -71.07 -29.15
CA GLY A 9 18.80 -69.99 -28.21
C GLY A 9 19.27 -70.32 -26.78
N HIS A 10 19.91 -69.35 -26.14
CA HIS A 10 20.09 -69.30 -24.69
C HIS A 10 19.43 -68.02 -24.17
N SER A 11 18.50 -68.19 -23.26
CA SER A 11 17.74 -67.14 -22.58
C SER A 11 18.61 -66.40 -21.56
N VAL A 12 18.81 -65.09 -21.74
CA VAL A 12 19.39 -64.20 -20.72
C VAL A 12 18.26 -63.50 -19.98
N ARG A 13 18.17 -63.71 -18.66
CA ARG A 13 17.24 -62.97 -17.79
C ARG A 13 17.81 -61.58 -17.50
N ALA A 14 17.26 -60.55 -18.11
CA ALA A 14 17.53 -59.15 -17.76
C ALA A 14 16.71 -58.77 -16.51
N ARG A 15 17.38 -58.37 -15.43
CA ARG A 15 16.74 -57.71 -14.28
C ARG A 15 16.69 -56.21 -14.57
N LEU A 16 15.51 -55.68 -14.93
CA LEU A 16 15.29 -54.24 -14.95
C LEU A 16 15.14 -53.73 -13.51
N GLY A 17 16.11 -52.95 -13.03
CA GLY A 17 15.94 -52.09 -11.86
C GLY A 17 15.25 -50.81 -12.31
N VAL A 18 14.00 -50.60 -11.89
CA VAL A 18 13.28 -49.33 -12.08
C VAL A 18 13.69 -48.39 -10.94
N GLY A 19 14.54 -47.42 -11.25
CA GLY A 19 14.85 -46.31 -10.35
C GLY A 19 13.71 -45.30 -10.36
N LEU A 20 12.95 -45.22 -9.27
CA LEU A 20 11.91 -44.22 -9.10
C LEU A 20 12.56 -42.88 -8.68
N LEU A 21 12.71 -41.95 -9.62
CA LEU A 21 13.04 -40.56 -9.29
C LEU A 21 11.81 -39.88 -8.68
N LEU A 22 11.82 -39.72 -7.35
CA LEU A 22 10.89 -38.87 -6.63
C LEU A 22 11.27 -37.40 -6.87
N LEU A 23 10.59 -36.74 -7.80
CA LEU A 23 10.58 -35.29 -7.91
C LEU A 23 9.80 -34.72 -6.71
N LEU A 24 10.52 -34.33 -5.66
CA LEU A 24 9.96 -33.51 -4.58
C LEU A 24 9.64 -32.13 -5.13
N ALA A 25 8.39 -31.94 -5.58
CA ALA A 25 7.84 -30.62 -5.85
C ALA A 25 7.76 -29.88 -4.52
N THR A 26 8.70 -28.97 -4.26
CA THR A 26 8.60 -28.03 -3.15
C THR A 26 7.46 -27.05 -3.46
N ALA A 27 6.29 -27.32 -2.90
CA ALA A 27 5.21 -26.33 -2.88
C ALA A 27 5.72 -25.12 -2.07
N ALA A 28 6.06 -24.04 -2.76
CA ALA A 28 6.42 -22.79 -2.12
C ALA A 28 5.20 -22.32 -1.30
N SER A 29 5.32 -22.33 0.03
CA SER A 29 4.28 -21.77 0.90
C SER A 29 4.16 -20.27 0.60
N ALA A 30 3.03 -19.88 0.01
CA ALA A 30 2.68 -18.48 -0.14
C ALA A 30 2.38 -17.94 1.28
N ALA A 31 3.28 -17.14 1.86
CA ALA A 31 2.93 -16.39 3.06
C ALA A 31 1.76 -15.49 2.69
N SER A 32 0.76 -15.54 3.55
CA SER A 32 -0.45 -14.75 3.43
C SER A 32 -0.11 -13.27 3.41
N PRO A 33 -0.91 -12.44 2.70
CA PRO A 33 -0.79 -11.00 2.80
C PRO A 33 -0.95 -10.53 4.25
N VAL A 34 -0.23 -9.48 4.61
CA VAL A 34 -0.42 -8.79 5.89
C VAL A 34 -1.54 -7.78 5.72
N LEU A 35 -2.75 -8.15 6.14
CA LEU A 35 -3.91 -7.27 6.11
C LEU A 35 -3.76 -6.18 7.19
N VAL A 36 -3.71 -4.91 6.76
CA VAL A 36 -3.72 -3.78 7.68
C VAL A 36 -5.15 -3.41 8.05
N GLU A 37 -6.04 -3.28 7.05
CA GLU A 37 -7.43 -2.91 7.28
C GLU A 37 -8.30 -3.29 6.07
N ASP A 38 -9.51 -3.82 6.31
CA ASP A 38 -10.55 -4.06 5.29
C ASP A 38 -11.91 -3.48 5.69
N TRP A 39 -11.97 -2.80 6.83
CA TRP A 39 -13.17 -2.20 7.42
C TRP A 39 -14.25 -3.21 7.80
N SER A 40 -13.96 -4.52 7.80
CA SER A 40 -14.93 -5.56 8.14
C SER A 40 -15.36 -5.50 9.61
N ALA A 41 -14.43 -5.21 10.50
CA ALA A 41 -14.63 -5.17 11.94
C ALA A 41 -15.56 -4.03 12.42
N PRO A 42 -15.37 -2.75 12.03
CA PRO A 42 -16.29 -1.69 12.44
C PRO A 42 -17.68 -1.85 11.80
N PRO A 43 -18.76 -1.56 12.56
CA PRO A 43 -20.10 -1.43 12.00
C PRO A 43 -20.19 -0.35 10.92
N VAL A 44 -21.08 -0.55 9.94
CA VAL A 44 -21.43 0.52 9.00
C VAL A 44 -22.10 1.66 9.77
N GLY A 45 -21.70 2.89 9.50
CA GLY A 45 -22.14 4.09 10.19
C GLY A 45 -21.25 4.49 11.38
N THR A 46 -20.19 3.75 11.71
CA THR A 46 -19.19 4.20 12.68
C THR A 46 -18.58 5.52 12.22
N LYS A 47 -18.66 6.56 13.07
CA LYS A 47 -18.17 7.92 12.78
C LYS A 47 -16.89 8.24 13.54
N GLY A 48 -16.09 9.15 12.98
CA GLY A 48 -14.84 9.61 13.58
C GLY A 48 -13.71 8.60 13.38
N ILE A 49 -12.79 8.54 14.35
CA ILE A 49 -11.61 7.66 14.30
C ILE A 49 -12.04 6.21 14.56
N PRO A 50 -11.86 5.27 13.61
CA PRO A 50 -12.21 3.87 13.82
C PRO A 50 -11.34 3.19 14.88
N ALA A 51 -11.86 2.13 15.51
CA ALA A 51 -11.11 1.35 16.50
C ALA A 51 -9.79 0.81 15.91
N GLY A 52 -8.71 0.86 16.70
CA GLY A 52 -7.37 0.46 16.25
C GLY A 52 -6.58 1.58 15.53
N TRP A 53 -7.22 2.71 15.23
CA TRP A 53 -6.58 3.89 14.67
C TRP A 53 -6.42 4.99 15.74
N LYS A 54 -5.38 5.80 15.61
CA LYS A 54 -5.09 6.95 16.49
C LYS A 54 -5.04 8.22 15.66
N GLY A 55 -5.67 9.29 16.14
CA GLY A 55 -5.64 10.61 15.50
C GLY A 55 -4.31 11.33 15.71
N GLN A 56 -4.05 12.31 14.85
CA GLN A 56 -2.95 13.27 15.03
C GLN A 56 -3.15 14.14 16.29
N ASN A 57 -2.05 14.67 16.83
CA ASN A 57 -2.04 15.56 17.99
C ASN A 57 -1.68 17.02 17.65
N TRP A 58 -1.73 17.39 16.37
CA TRP A 58 -1.50 18.75 15.87
C TRP A 58 -2.69 19.25 15.05
N GLY A 59 -2.77 20.56 14.84
CA GLY A 59 -3.86 21.18 14.09
C GLY A 59 -5.21 21.10 14.79
N SER A 60 -6.29 21.18 14.02
CA SER A 60 -7.67 21.06 14.51
C SER A 60 -8.47 20.11 13.61
N PRO A 61 -8.08 18.82 13.58
CA PRO A 61 -8.69 17.82 12.72
C PRO A 61 -10.16 17.61 13.09
N LYS A 62 -11.03 17.52 12.08
CA LYS A 62 -12.47 17.27 12.29
C LYS A 62 -12.82 15.80 12.30
N TYR A 63 -12.02 14.97 11.62
CA TYR A 63 -12.29 13.54 11.41
C TYR A 63 -13.73 13.30 10.94
N ASP A 64 -14.17 14.03 9.90
CA ASP A 64 -15.47 13.79 9.25
C ASP A 64 -15.40 12.51 8.42
N PHE A 65 -15.32 11.41 9.16
CA PHE A 65 -15.05 10.07 8.71
C PHE A 65 -16.25 9.20 9.04
N THR A 66 -16.63 8.32 8.12
CA THR A 66 -17.70 7.34 8.35
C THR A 66 -17.34 6.02 7.68
N VAL A 67 -17.44 4.90 8.40
CA VAL A 67 -17.38 3.58 7.78
C VAL A 67 -18.67 3.37 7.01
N VAL A 68 -18.57 3.21 5.68
CA VAL A 68 -19.71 3.05 4.79
C VAL A 68 -19.66 1.70 4.10
N ASN A 69 -20.83 1.17 3.74
CA ASN A 69 -20.90 0.12 2.75
C ASN A 69 -21.06 0.77 1.37
N THR A 70 -20.16 0.46 0.45
CA THR A 70 -20.36 0.75 -0.97
C THR A 70 -20.93 -0.48 -1.65
N ASN A 71 -21.50 -0.34 -2.85
CA ASN A 71 -22.11 -1.47 -3.57
C ASN A 71 -21.17 -2.68 -3.77
N ALA A 72 -19.85 -2.51 -3.63
CA ALA A 72 -18.85 -3.57 -3.82
C ALA A 72 -17.99 -3.88 -2.59
N GLN A 73 -17.80 -2.94 -1.65
CA GLN A 73 -16.92 -3.11 -0.49
C GLN A 73 -17.24 -2.14 0.66
N LYS A 74 -16.86 -2.48 1.89
CA LYS A 74 -16.78 -1.49 2.97
C LYS A 74 -15.60 -0.54 2.74
N ALA A 75 -15.76 0.70 3.16
CA ALA A 75 -14.74 1.72 3.03
C ALA A 75 -14.83 2.74 4.16
N LEU A 76 -13.72 3.40 4.47
CA LEU A 76 -13.73 4.64 5.22
C LEU A 76 -14.01 5.80 4.26
N HIS A 77 -15.19 6.41 4.37
CA HIS A 77 -15.48 7.70 3.75
C HIS A 77 -14.83 8.81 4.57
N MET A 78 -14.10 9.69 3.92
CA MET A 78 -13.34 10.78 4.52
C MET A 78 -13.71 12.09 3.80
N ARG A 79 -14.04 13.12 4.58
CA ARG A 79 -14.23 14.49 4.08
C ARG A 79 -13.35 15.46 4.86
N SER A 80 -12.88 16.46 4.15
CA SER A 80 -12.20 17.61 4.74
C SER A 80 -12.81 18.89 4.19
N VAL A 81 -13.07 19.85 5.08
CA VAL A 81 -13.54 21.20 4.75
C VAL A 81 -12.66 22.19 5.50
N ASN A 82 -11.68 22.75 4.80
CA ASN A 82 -10.69 23.69 5.32
C ASN A 82 -9.99 23.19 6.61
N GLU A 83 -9.53 21.94 6.58
CA GLU A 83 -8.84 21.28 7.70
C GLU A 83 -8.01 20.08 7.19
N GLY A 84 -7.13 19.56 8.02
CA GLY A 84 -6.37 18.34 7.71
C GLY A 84 -6.59 17.30 8.79
N SER A 85 -6.98 16.08 8.40
CA SER A 85 -7.26 14.96 9.29
C SER A 85 -6.43 13.74 8.93
N THR A 86 -5.52 13.34 9.83
CA THR A 86 -4.68 12.14 9.72
C THR A 86 -4.99 11.16 10.84
N ILE A 87 -5.16 9.89 10.49
CA ILE A 87 -5.23 8.77 11.43
C ILE A 87 -4.14 7.76 11.14
N SER A 88 -3.58 7.13 12.18
CA SER A 88 -2.49 6.17 12.07
C SER A 88 -2.80 4.86 12.76
N ARG A 89 -2.42 3.76 12.15
CA ARG A 89 -2.45 2.41 12.72
C ARG A 89 -1.03 1.89 12.90
N GLU A 90 -0.75 1.35 14.07
CA GLU A 90 0.55 0.76 14.38
C GLU A 90 0.67 -0.59 13.68
N ILE A 91 1.75 -0.76 12.91
CA ILE A 91 2.06 -1.99 12.16
C ILE A 91 3.44 -2.56 12.52
N LYS A 92 4.07 -2.00 13.57
CA LYS A 92 5.39 -2.42 14.03
C LYS A 92 5.41 -3.92 14.32
N GLY A 93 6.37 -4.63 13.71
CA GLY A 93 6.53 -6.07 13.86
C GLY A 93 5.51 -6.92 13.09
N GLN A 94 4.60 -6.32 12.32
CA GLN A 94 3.61 -7.03 11.50
C GLN A 94 4.04 -7.16 10.03
N VAL A 95 4.85 -6.22 9.53
CA VAL A 95 5.27 -6.15 8.13
C VAL A 95 6.78 -6.34 8.02
N ASP A 96 7.20 -7.33 7.23
CA ASP A 96 8.58 -7.45 6.75
C ASP A 96 8.62 -7.09 5.26
N LEU A 97 9.25 -5.95 4.93
CA LEU A 97 9.35 -5.46 3.55
C LEU A 97 10.29 -6.30 2.67
N LYS A 98 11.04 -7.26 3.22
CA LYS A 98 11.76 -8.26 2.43
C LYS A 98 10.84 -9.36 1.92
N GLU A 99 9.76 -9.65 2.66
CA GLU A 99 8.80 -10.70 2.31
C GLU A 99 7.57 -10.14 1.59
N THR A 100 7.00 -9.04 2.10
CA THR A 100 5.78 -8.39 1.58
C THR A 100 6.02 -6.92 1.19
N PRO A 101 6.89 -6.66 0.19
CA PRO A 101 7.29 -5.30 -0.19
C PRO A 101 6.16 -4.46 -0.82
N LEU A 102 5.13 -5.10 -1.37
CA LEU A 102 4.08 -4.40 -2.09
C LEU A 102 2.98 -3.95 -1.13
N LEU A 103 2.85 -2.63 -0.95
CA LEU A 103 1.64 -2.05 -0.39
C LEU A 103 0.58 -1.97 -1.48
N GLU A 104 -0.57 -2.59 -1.22
CA GLU A 104 -1.76 -2.52 -2.07
C GLU A 104 -2.89 -1.86 -1.28
N TRP A 105 -3.56 -0.90 -1.90
CA TRP A 105 -4.75 -0.29 -1.34
C TRP A 105 -5.75 0.04 -2.43
N SER A 106 -7.02 0.17 -2.05
CA SER A 106 -8.04 0.73 -2.94
C SER A 106 -8.57 2.05 -2.42
N TRP A 107 -8.86 2.96 -3.34
CA TRP A 107 -9.51 4.23 -3.01
C TRP A 107 -10.41 4.72 -4.14
N ARG A 108 -11.25 5.67 -3.80
CA ARG A 108 -12.03 6.47 -4.74
C ARG A 108 -12.01 7.90 -4.26
N VAL A 109 -11.36 8.79 -4.97
CA VAL A 109 -11.42 10.24 -4.71
C VAL A 109 -12.58 10.81 -5.51
N THR A 110 -13.47 11.55 -4.87
CA THR A 110 -14.63 12.19 -5.54
C THR A 110 -14.47 13.70 -5.63
N LEU A 111 -13.65 14.30 -4.77
CA LEU A 111 -13.35 15.71 -4.82
C LEU A 111 -11.88 15.97 -4.43
N LEU A 112 -11.18 16.73 -5.28
CA LEU A 112 -9.82 17.20 -5.04
C LEU A 112 -9.83 18.64 -4.50
N PRO A 113 -8.90 18.99 -3.60
CA PRO A 113 -8.64 20.37 -3.21
C PRO A 113 -8.36 21.25 -4.41
N LYS A 114 -8.86 22.49 -4.39
CA LYS A 114 -8.68 23.44 -5.49
C LYS A 114 -7.20 23.81 -5.64
N ASN A 115 -6.61 23.52 -6.80
CA ASN A 115 -5.20 23.83 -7.11
C ASN A 115 -4.20 23.20 -6.12
N GLY A 116 -4.54 22.09 -5.46
CA GLY A 116 -3.62 21.34 -4.60
C GLY A 116 -2.32 20.96 -5.31
N ASN A 117 -1.20 21.08 -4.60
CA ASN A 117 0.15 20.76 -5.06
C ASN A 117 1.01 20.35 -3.85
N SER A 118 1.26 19.05 -3.68
CA SER A 118 2.07 18.47 -2.59
C SER A 118 3.51 18.98 -2.53
N CYS A 119 4.01 19.51 -3.63
CA CYS A 119 5.38 20.00 -3.71
C CYS A 119 5.50 21.49 -3.36
N ARG A 120 4.41 22.13 -2.92
CA ARG A 120 4.35 23.55 -2.58
C ARG A 120 3.69 23.78 -1.24
N LYS A 121 4.42 24.36 -0.30
CA LYS A 121 3.93 24.63 1.08
C LYS A 121 2.61 25.40 1.12
N ALA A 122 2.38 26.30 0.17
CA ALA A 122 1.21 27.18 0.16
C ALA A 122 -0.08 26.49 -0.34
N THR A 123 0.02 25.27 -0.88
CA THR A 123 -1.08 24.52 -1.48
C THR A 123 -0.91 23.01 -1.23
N ASP A 124 -0.26 22.62 -0.14
CA ASP A 124 0.06 21.23 0.18
C ASP A 124 -1.18 20.53 0.76
N ASP A 125 -2.18 20.35 -0.11
CA ASP A 125 -3.45 19.68 0.13
C ASP A 125 -3.71 18.60 -0.94
N GLN A 126 -4.27 17.46 -0.55
CA GLN A 126 -4.56 16.34 -1.45
C GLN A 126 -5.86 15.62 -1.11
N GLY A 127 -6.53 15.07 -2.14
CA GLY A 127 -7.84 14.42 -2.01
C GLY A 127 -7.83 13.10 -1.26
N GLY A 128 -6.70 12.40 -1.22
CA GLY A 128 -6.50 11.17 -0.46
C GLY A 128 -5.02 10.82 -0.34
N GLN A 129 -4.62 10.36 0.84
CA GLN A 129 -3.21 10.16 1.19
C GLN A 129 -3.05 8.86 1.98
N VAL A 130 -2.06 8.05 1.61
CA VAL A 130 -1.62 6.86 2.35
C VAL A 130 -0.15 7.01 2.70
N TYR A 131 0.19 6.94 3.98
CA TYR A 131 1.57 7.09 4.45
C TYR A 131 2.12 5.80 5.02
N VAL A 132 3.39 5.51 4.73
CA VAL A 132 4.19 4.53 5.46
C VAL A 132 5.22 5.27 6.28
N VAL A 133 5.27 4.96 7.58
CA VAL A 133 6.03 5.72 8.58
C VAL A 133 7.12 4.84 9.18
N TRP A 134 8.35 5.37 9.20
CA TRP A 134 9.49 4.82 9.94
C TRP A 134 9.87 5.81 11.05
N PRO A 135 9.35 5.61 12.29
CA PRO A 135 9.65 6.46 13.43
C PRO A 135 11.13 6.43 13.78
N ARG A 136 11.72 7.60 14.08
CA ARG A 136 13.12 7.72 14.49
C ARG A 136 13.27 8.78 15.56
N PHE A 137 13.80 8.41 16.72
CA PHE A 137 13.88 9.34 17.84
C PHE A 137 14.91 10.48 17.59
N PRO A 138 14.55 11.77 17.81
CA PRO A 138 13.20 12.26 18.13
C PRO A 138 12.25 12.26 16.92
N ASP A 139 11.09 11.60 17.08
CA ASP A 139 10.22 11.19 15.98
C ASP A 139 9.70 12.37 15.15
N ALA A 140 9.39 13.50 15.79
CA ALA A 140 8.82 14.67 15.12
C ALA A 140 9.73 15.27 14.04
N VAL A 141 11.05 15.05 14.12
CA VAL A 141 12.03 15.71 13.23
C VAL A 141 12.94 14.74 12.50
N ARG A 142 13.03 13.47 12.92
CA ARG A 142 13.91 12.47 12.31
C ARG A 142 13.18 11.33 11.61
N SER A 143 11.87 11.18 11.82
CA SER A 143 11.10 10.15 11.12
C SER A 143 11.24 10.29 9.61
N GLN A 144 11.16 9.16 8.93
CA GLN A 144 11.05 9.12 7.48
C GLN A 144 9.67 8.64 7.11
N ILE A 145 9.01 9.36 6.22
CA ILE A 145 7.64 9.12 5.84
C ILE A 145 7.52 9.22 4.33
N ILE A 146 7.00 8.17 3.71
CA ILE A 146 6.62 8.18 2.30
C ILE A 146 5.10 8.34 2.22
N GLY A 147 4.64 9.37 1.52
CA GLY A 147 3.22 9.63 1.28
C GLY A 147 2.83 9.35 -0.15
N TYR A 148 1.97 8.37 -0.36
CA TYR A 148 1.34 8.09 -1.65
C TYR A 148 0.07 8.93 -1.77
N VAL A 149 0.03 9.83 -2.74
CA VAL A 149 -1.01 10.86 -2.82
C VAL A 149 -1.70 10.94 -4.17
N TRP A 150 -2.98 11.32 -4.14
CA TRP A 150 -3.70 11.81 -5.30
C TRP A 150 -3.68 13.34 -5.29
N ASP A 151 -2.86 13.92 -6.16
CA ASP A 151 -2.64 15.37 -6.25
C ASP A 151 -3.57 16.03 -7.29
N THR A 152 -3.81 17.33 -7.17
CA THR A 152 -4.62 18.10 -8.13
C THR A 152 -3.84 18.56 -9.35
N THR A 153 -2.58 18.99 -9.19
CA THR A 153 -1.80 19.68 -10.22
C THR A 153 -0.45 19.03 -10.55
N GLN A 154 0.16 18.30 -9.62
CA GLN A 154 1.43 17.61 -9.85
C GLN A 154 1.23 16.36 -10.70
N PRO A 155 2.07 16.12 -11.73
CA PRO A 155 1.97 14.92 -12.56
C PRO A 155 2.14 13.62 -11.75
N ALA A 156 1.41 12.57 -12.13
CA ALA A 156 1.64 11.24 -11.58
C ALA A 156 3.09 10.78 -11.87
N GLY A 157 3.71 10.09 -10.90
CA GLY A 157 5.13 9.72 -10.91
C GLY A 157 6.05 10.78 -10.30
N THR A 158 5.56 11.97 -9.99
CA THR A 158 6.36 12.99 -9.31
C THR A 158 6.75 12.52 -7.90
N ILE A 159 8.02 12.73 -7.54
CA ILE A 159 8.54 12.55 -6.18
C ILE A 159 9.07 13.89 -5.69
N CYS A 160 8.60 14.36 -4.54
CA CYS A 160 9.07 15.62 -3.95
C CYS A 160 9.03 15.60 -2.43
N LYS A 161 9.99 16.28 -1.81
CA LYS A 161 10.01 16.47 -0.36
C LYS A 161 8.99 17.55 0.02
N SER A 162 8.26 17.35 1.12
CA SER A 162 7.35 18.38 1.62
C SER A 162 8.11 19.66 1.97
N GLU A 163 7.60 20.80 1.51
CA GLU A 163 8.10 22.12 1.90
C GLU A 163 7.56 22.55 3.30
N LYS A 164 6.57 21.83 3.85
CA LYS A 164 6.02 22.06 5.20
C LYS A 164 6.81 21.32 6.28
N THR A 165 7.16 20.07 6.04
CA THR A 165 7.80 19.19 7.02
C THR A 165 9.00 18.46 6.43
N GLY A 166 10.11 18.44 7.17
CA GLY A 166 11.34 17.77 6.74
C GLY A 166 11.28 16.24 6.71
N THR A 167 10.24 15.63 7.28
CA THR A 167 10.11 14.16 7.44
C THR A 167 9.39 13.47 6.29
N VAL A 168 8.57 14.20 5.53
CA VAL A 168 7.69 13.64 4.49
C VAL A 168 8.31 13.78 3.10
N THR A 169 8.26 12.70 2.34
CA THR A 169 8.47 12.70 0.88
C THR A 169 7.23 12.14 0.20
N TYR A 170 6.65 12.92 -0.70
CA TYR A 170 5.49 12.53 -1.49
C TYR A 170 5.89 11.75 -2.73
N VAL A 171 5.09 10.75 -3.05
CA VAL A 171 5.04 10.04 -4.33
C VAL A 171 3.64 10.23 -4.89
N VAL A 172 3.52 11.03 -5.94
CA VAL A 172 2.24 11.31 -6.60
C VAL A 172 1.85 10.09 -7.42
N VAL A 173 0.87 9.31 -6.95
CA VAL A 173 0.42 8.10 -7.65
C VAL A 173 -0.70 8.39 -8.64
N ARG A 174 -1.45 9.48 -8.43
CA ARG A 174 -2.52 9.95 -9.31
C ARG A 174 -2.52 11.47 -9.36
N SER A 175 -3.00 12.02 -10.48
CA SER A 175 -3.05 13.46 -10.72
C SER A 175 -4.35 13.87 -11.38
N GLY A 176 -4.92 14.97 -10.92
CA GLY A 176 -6.01 15.66 -11.56
C GLY A 176 -7.33 14.88 -11.59
N PRO A 177 -8.32 15.41 -12.32
CA PRO A 177 -9.72 15.00 -12.17
C PRO A 177 -10.12 13.77 -13.01
N ALA A 178 -9.24 13.26 -13.88
CA ALA A 178 -9.61 12.31 -14.94
C ALA A 178 -10.25 11.01 -14.42
N ASP A 179 -9.81 10.52 -13.25
CA ASP A 179 -10.28 9.27 -12.66
C ASP A 179 -11.19 9.47 -11.44
N LEU A 180 -11.65 10.69 -11.16
CA LEU A 180 -12.52 10.94 -10.00
C LEU A 180 -13.81 10.11 -10.05
N GLY A 181 -14.27 9.68 -8.87
CA GLY A 181 -15.46 8.85 -8.71
C GLY A 181 -15.26 7.38 -9.07
N ARG A 182 -14.08 6.98 -9.58
CA ARG A 182 -13.75 5.58 -9.87
C ARG A 182 -13.06 4.93 -8.69
N TRP A 183 -13.42 3.68 -8.41
CA TRP A 183 -12.62 2.83 -7.52
C TRP A 183 -11.38 2.36 -8.25
N LEU A 184 -10.22 2.60 -7.65
CA LEU A 184 -8.91 2.26 -8.19
C LEU A 184 -8.13 1.50 -7.13
N THR A 185 -7.39 0.48 -7.56
CA THR A 185 -6.41 -0.23 -6.75
C THR A 185 -5.03 0.24 -7.13
N GLU A 186 -4.28 0.74 -6.16
CA GLU A 186 -2.88 1.10 -6.31
C GLU A 186 -1.99 0.01 -5.73
N ARG A 187 -0.80 -0.14 -6.31
CA ARG A 187 0.26 -1.04 -5.83
C ARG A 187 1.60 -0.31 -5.91
N ARG A 188 2.32 -0.26 -4.80
CA ARG A 188 3.67 0.32 -4.74
C ARG A 188 4.63 -0.62 -4.04
N ASN A 189 5.81 -0.81 -4.63
CA ASN A 189 6.91 -1.46 -3.93
C ASN A 189 7.52 -0.45 -2.95
N VAL A 190 7.14 -0.57 -1.69
CA VAL A 190 7.55 0.36 -0.64
C VAL A 190 9.05 0.26 -0.35
N ALA A 191 9.63 -0.93 -0.51
CA ALA A 191 11.06 -1.14 -0.32
C ALA A 191 11.89 -0.42 -1.39
N ASP A 192 11.45 -0.50 -2.65
CA ASP A 192 12.11 0.17 -3.77
C ASP A 192 11.95 1.70 -3.66
N ASP A 193 10.75 2.18 -3.34
CA ASP A 193 10.47 3.60 -3.14
C ASP A 193 11.32 4.18 -2.00
N TYR A 194 11.42 3.45 -0.89
CA TYR A 194 12.28 3.85 0.22
C TYR A 194 13.75 3.91 -0.19
N LYS A 195 14.25 2.92 -0.93
CA LYS A 195 15.63 2.91 -1.43
C LYS A 195 15.89 4.06 -2.40
N GLN A 196 14.95 4.36 -3.29
CA GLN A 196 15.05 5.48 -4.22
C GLN A 196 15.11 6.82 -3.48
N ILE A 197 14.29 7.00 -2.44
CA ILE A 197 14.15 8.27 -1.72
C ILE A 197 15.30 8.48 -0.70
N TYR A 198 15.70 7.44 0.03
CA TYR A 198 16.63 7.55 1.16
C TYR A 198 17.99 6.87 0.94
N GLY A 199 18.18 6.18 -0.19
CA GLY A 199 19.47 5.60 -0.58
C GLY A 199 19.87 4.31 0.14
N ALA A 200 18.99 3.73 0.97
CA ALA A 200 19.26 2.52 1.74
C ALA A 200 18.03 1.61 1.79
N ALA A 201 18.21 0.33 2.16
CA ALA A 201 17.08 -0.54 2.43
C ALA A 201 16.33 -0.08 3.70
N PRO A 202 14.99 -0.15 3.74
CA PRO A 202 14.23 0.19 4.93
C PRO A 202 14.34 -0.89 6.01
N ASP A 203 14.26 -0.46 7.26
CA ASP A 203 13.81 -1.31 8.37
C ASP A 203 12.29 -1.59 8.24
N ALA A 204 11.75 -2.44 9.11
CA ALA A 204 10.30 -2.62 9.18
C ALA A 204 9.58 -1.29 9.51
N PRO A 205 8.48 -0.96 8.83
CA PRO A 205 7.72 0.25 9.10
C PRO A 205 7.02 0.16 10.48
N GLY A 206 6.84 1.32 11.12
CA GLY A 206 6.21 1.41 12.44
C GLY A 206 4.71 1.67 12.38
N ALA A 207 4.26 2.44 11.39
CA ALA A 207 2.85 2.80 11.24
C ALA A 207 2.46 2.94 9.76
N LEU A 208 1.17 2.77 9.50
CA LEU A 208 0.49 3.18 8.28
C LEU A 208 -0.54 4.24 8.63
N SER A 209 -0.59 5.33 7.86
CA SER A 209 -1.52 6.43 8.11
C SER A 209 -2.39 6.72 6.91
N LEU A 210 -3.61 7.15 7.17
CA LEU A 210 -4.54 7.70 6.17
C LEU A 210 -4.72 9.17 6.47
N ALA A 211 -4.73 10.00 5.43
CA ALA A 211 -5.04 11.41 5.59
C ALA A 211 -5.83 11.99 4.42
N ILE A 212 -6.46 13.13 4.72
CA ILE A 212 -7.13 14.01 3.78
C ILE A 212 -6.90 15.45 4.25
N ASP A 213 -6.62 16.37 3.32
CA ASP A 213 -6.29 17.76 3.67
C ASP A 213 -6.86 18.74 2.63
N SER A 214 -7.32 19.89 3.09
CA SER A 214 -7.86 20.98 2.26
C SER A 214 -7.68 22.38 2.88
N ASN A 215 -6.78 22.53 3.86
CA ASN A 215 -6.64 23.76 4.62
C ASN A 215 -5.82 24.85 3.91
N ASP A 216 -4.74 24.51 3.21
CA ASP A 216 -3.89 25.50 2.54
C ASP A 216 -4.61 26.18 1.37
N THR A 217 -5.37 25.38 0.64
CA THR A 217 -6.16 25.79 -0.51
C THR A 217 -7.50 26.42 -0.11
N ASN A 218 -7.82 26.44 1.20
CA ASN A 218 -9.07 26.91 1.77
C ASN A 218 -10.29 26.30 1.03
N SER A 219 -10.26 24.99 0.81
CA SER A 219 -11.21 24.31 -0.05
C SER A 219 -11.83 23.07 0.61
N THR A 220 -12.07 22.02 -0.16
CA THR A 220 -12.72 20.78 0.30
C THR A 220 -12.13 19.59 -0.44
N ALA A 221 -12.07 18.46 0.25
CA ALA A 221 -11.67 17.18 -0.32
C ALA A 221 -12.63 16.07 0.12
N GLU A 222 -12.78 15.06 -0.73
CA GLU A 222 -13.56 13.87 -0.42
C GLU A 222 -12.93 12.62 -1.05
N ALA A 223 -12.76 11.59 -0.21
CA ALA A 223 -12.28 10.30 -0.63
C ALA A 223 -12.91 9.14 0.15
N PHE A 224 -12.79 7.95 -0.44
CA PHE A 224 -13.14 6.68 0.15
C PHE A 224 -11.90 5.81 0.12
N VAL A 225 -11.53 5.21 1.24
CA VAL A 225 -10.40 4.27 1.32
C VAL A 225 -10.98 2.88 1.62
N GLY A 226 -10.72 1.92 0.74
CA GLY A 226 -11.09 0.51 0.91
C GLY A 226 -9.99 -0.26 1.62
N ALA A 227 -9.81 -1.53 1.28
CA ALA A 227 -8.81 -2.39 1.93
C ALA A 227 -7.37 -1.91 1.70
N LEU A 228 -6.51 -2.14 2.69
CA LEU A 228 -5.07 -1.86 2.71
C LEU A 228 -4.31 -3.10 3.21
N LEU A 229 -3.32 -3.56 2.46
CA LEU A 229 -2.54 -4.74 2.81
C LEU A 229 -1.14 -4.71 2.21
N PHE A 230 -0.20 -5.41 2.85
CA PHE A 230 1.11 -5.72 2.29
C PHE A 230 1.11 -7.14 1.73
N ARG A 231 1.70 -7.33 0.55
CA ARG A 231 1.74 -8.63 -0.14
C ARG A 231 3.08 -8.87 -0.83
N ARG A 232 3.28 -10.12 -1.22
CA ARG A 232 4.38 -10.53 -2.09
C ARG A 232 4.21 -9.97 -3.51
N PRO A 233 5.32 -9.81 -4.26
CA PRO A 233 5.28 -9.47 -5.69
C PRO A 233 4.39 -10.38 -6.53
#